data_AF-A0A481YHM4-F1
#
_entry.id   AF-A0A481YHM4-F1
#
_cell.length_a   1.000
_cell.length_b   1.000
_cell.length_c   1.000
_cell.angle_alpha   90.00
_cell.angle_beta   90.00
_cell.angle_gamma   90.00
#
_symmetry.space_group_name_H-M   'P 1'
#
loop_
_entity.id
_entity.type
_entity.pdbx_description
1 polymer ?
#
loop_
_entity_poly.entity_id
_entity_poly.type
_entity_poly.pdbx_seq_one_letter_code
_entity_poly.pdbx_strand_id
1 'polypeptide(L)'
;AKVLLGEWVASNEAIFTNVNLISNYEFKAPIAYLDSAYSIGGDNSALCVLERLYAFVFQDKLPSSDPRVLNTIKTILENLNMHTLYIEDRDNTIGQGSITKTFINLRAHMNHYYRIAPIKPLSNKFTRIATLIGPITSSNLSILDFSSKSAIADIYKYKGDGKGDDDSLDSLSALYMLLTLEKHSLKHILLK
;
A
#
# COMPACT_ATOMS: atom_id res chain seq x y z
N ALA A 1 -1.86 21.41 -3.21
CA ALA A 1 -2.98 21.36 -4.17
C ALA A 1 -4.22 22.03 -3.62
N LYS A 2 -5.08 22.57 -4.50
CA LYS A 2 -6.28 23.33 -4.12
C LYS A 2 -7.51 22.65 -4.74
N VAL A 3 -8.56 22.51 -3.95
CA VAL A 3 -9.90 22.24 -4.48
C VAL A 3 -10.47 23.58 -4.93
N LEU A 4 -10.61 23.77 -6.23
CA LEU A 4 -11.31 24.91 -6.82
C LEU A 4 -12.62 24.36 -7.38
N LEU A 5 -13.76 24.82 -6.85
CA LEU A 5 -15.09 24.48 -7.34
C LEU A 5 -15.46 22.97 -7.34
N GLY A 6 -14.83 22.19 -6.45
CA GLY A 6 -15.05 20.73 -6.40
C GLY A 6 -14.14 19.92 -7.33
N GLU A 7 -13.30 20.59 -8.13
CA GLU A 7 -12.28 19.96 -8.95
C GLU A 7 -10.88 20.19 -8.38
N TRP A 8 -10.06 19.15 -8.47
CA TRP A 8 -8.66 19.21 -8.08
C TRP A 8 -7.84 19.86 -9.19
N VAL A 9 -7.21 20.99 -8.89
CA VAL A 9 -6.22 21.59 -9.78
C VAL A 9 -4.85 21.02 -9.42
N ALA A 10 -4.19 20.40 -10.40
CA ALA A 10 -2.83 19.92 -10.31
C ALA A 10 -1.93 20.98 -9.67
N SER A 11 -1.18 20.56 -8.65
CA SER A 11 -0.26 21.45 -7.96
C SER A 11 1.02 21.58 -8.77
N ASN A 12 1.52 22.80 -8.98
CA ASN A 12 2.87 22.98 -9.56
C ASN A 12 3.96 22.41 -8.62
N GLU A 13 3.65 22.37 -7.32
CA GLU A 13 4.49 21.87 -6.24
C GLU A 13 4.04 20.49 -5.76
N ALA A 14 4.94 19.73 -5.16
CA ALA A 14 4.61 18.45 -4.54
C ALA A 14 3.56 18.62 -3.42
N ILE A 15 2.65 17.64 -3.30
CA ILE A 15 1.58 17.65 -2.29
C ILE A 15 2.12 17.24 -0.91
N PHE A 16 3.01 16.25 -0.88
CA PHE A 16 3.56 15.69 0.36
C PHE A 16 4.99 16.19 0.56
N THR A 17 5.15 17.22 1.38
CA THR A 17 6.46 17.86 1.63
C THR A 17 7.02 17.61 3.02
N ASN A 18 6.20 17.14 3.96
CA ASN A 18 6.56 16.93 5.36
C ASN A 18 6.35 15.47 5.79
N VAL A 19 6.93 14.53 5.05
CA VAL A 19 6.85 13.10 5.42
C VAL A 19 7.72 12.86 6.65
N ASN A 20 7.10 12.44 7.76
CA ASN A 20 7.83 12.09 8.97
C ASN A 20 8.52 10.73 8.80
N LEU A 21 9.84 10.74 8.66
CA LEU A 21 10.65 9.52 8.57
C LEU A 21 11.18 9.12 9.94
N ILE A 22 11.01 7.86 10.32
CA ILE A 22 11.51 7.33 11.61
C ILE A 22 12.23 5.99 11.38
N SER A 23 13.13 5.63 12.30
CA SER A 23 13.86 4.35 12.25
C SER A 23 13.37 3.33 13.29
N ASN A 24 12.56 3.77 14.27
CA ASN A 24 12.27 2.97 15.48
C ASN A 24 10.78 2.66 15.56
N TYR A 25 10.34 1.58 14.93
CA TYR A 25 9.03 0.99 15.20
C TYR A 25 9.10 -0.53 15.04
N GLU A 26 8.56 -1.25 16.01
CA GLU A 26 8.47 -2.69 15.99
C GLU A 26 7.01 -3.10 15.80
N PHE A 27 6.70 -3.64 14.62
CA PHE A 27 5.36 -4.11 14.29
C PHE A 27 4.98 -5.33 15.13
N LYS A 28 3.75 -5.34 15.66
CA LYS A 28 3.26 -6.46 16.49
C LYS A 28 2.29 -7.35 15.74
N ALA A 29 1.36 -6.79 14.98
CA ALA A 29 0.39 -7.50 14.16
C ALA A 29 -0.13 -6.56 13.04
N PRO A 30 0.74 -6.09 12.14
CA PRO A 30 0.36 -5.11 11.13
C PRO A 30 -0.57 -5.71 10.07
N ILE A 31 -1.27 -4.83 9.37
CA ILE A 31 -1.94 -5.14 8.12
C ILE A 31 -1.07 -4.67 6.94
N ALA A 32 -1.26 -5.27 5.77
CA ALA A 32 -0.57 -4.86 4.56
C ALA A 32 -1.52 -4.77 3.37
N TYR A 33 -1.21 -3.91 2.40
CA TYR A 33 -1.91 -3.79 1.13
C TYR A 33 -0.90 -3.99 0.01
N LEU A 34 -1.22 -4.90 -0.91
CA LEU A 34 -0.46 -5.11 -2.13
C LEU A 34 -1.21 -4.50 -3.30
N ASP A 35 -0.62 -3.46 -3.88
CA ASP A 35 -0.95 -2.95 -5.20
C ASP A 35 0.01 -3.58 -6.21
N SER A 36 -0.53 -4.38 -7.11
CA SER A 36 0.25 -5.29 -7.95
C SER A 36 0.39 -4.76 -9.35
N ALA A 37 1.63 -4.56 -9.80
CA ALA A 37 1.92 -4.53 -11.22
C ALA A 37 1.78 -5.94 -11.81
N TYR A 38 1.16 -6.02 -13.00
CA TYR A 38 0.94 -7.26 -13.75
C TYR A 38 1.99 -7.48 -14.85
N SER A 39 2.68 -6.42 -15.28
CA SER A 39 3.67 -6.46 -16.37
C SER A 39 4.79 -5.43 -16.15
N ILE A 40 5.94 -5.68 -16.76
CA ILE A 40 7.10 -4.77 -16.70
C ILE A 40 6.81 -3.51 -17.52
N GLY A 41 7.20 -2.34 -16.99
CA GLY A 41 7.24 -1.07 -17.74
C GLY A 41 5.93 -0.27 -17.75
N GLY A 42 4.91 -0.74 -17.02
CA GLY A 42 3.73 0.04 -16.66
C GLY A 42 3.85 0.55 -15.22
N ASP A 43 2.97 0.04 -14.36
CA ASP A 43 2.92 0.34 -12.93
C ASP A 43 4.05 -0.36 -12.15
N ASN A 44 4.31 0.11 -10.94
CA ASN A 44 5.16 -0.58 -9.98
C ASN A 44 4.34 -1.51 -9.08
N SER A 45 4.95 -2.59 -8.61
CA SER A 45 4.38 -3.35 -7.49
C SER A 45 4.71 -2.63 -6.19
N ALA A 46 3.69 -2.31 -5.39
CA ALA A 46 3.84 -1.62 -4.12
C ALA A 46 3.17 -2.38 -2.97
N LEU A 47 3.94 -2.66 -1.92
CA LEU A 47 3.45 -3.23 -0.68
C LEU A 47 3.56 -2.19 0.43
N CYS A 48 2.43 -1.76 0.96
CA CYS A 48 2.38 -0.99 2.18
C CYS A 48 2.10 -1.91 3.37
N VAL A 49 2.80 -1.70 4.48
CA VAL A 49 2.56 -2.33 5.78
C VAL A 49 2.22 -1.21 6.75
N LEU A 50 1.15 -1.38 7.54
CA LEU A 50 0.64 -0.36 8.44
C LEU A 50 0.19 -0.98 9.76
N GLU A 51 0.61 -0.36 10.86
CA GLU A 51 0.06 -0.59 12.19
C GLU A 51 -0.09 0.76 12.89
N ARG A 52 -1.30 1.05 13.39
CA ARG A 52 -1.64 2.40 13.88
C ARG A 52 -1.33 3.44 12.80
N LEU A 53 -0.40 4.35 13.02
CA LEU A 53 0.00 5.35 12.03
C LEU A 53 1.48 5.22 11.64
N TYR A 54 2.03 4.01 11.75
CA TYR A 54 3.40 3.68 11.37
C TYR A 54 3.39 2.80 10.13
N ALA A 55 4.00 3.29 9.06
CA ALA A 55 3.99 2.65 7.75
C ALA A 55 5.39 2.20 7.33
N PHE A 56 5.47 1.04 6.70
CA PHE A 56 6.60 0.64 5.87
C PHE A 56 6.11 0.51 4.43
N VAL A 57 6.90 0.96 3.46
CA VAL A 57 6.52 0.89 2.04
C VAL A 57 7.62 0.26 1.22
N PHE A 58 7.31 -0.83 0.54
CA PHE A 58 8.14 -1.44 -0.48
C PHE A 58 7.57 -1.15 -1.87
N GLN A 59 8.45 -0.89 -2.84
CA GLN A 59 8.10 -0.67 -4.24
C GLN A 59 9.18 -1.23 -5.16
N ASP A 60 8.77 -1.90 -6.24
CA ASP A 60 9.64 -2.42 -7.31
C ASP A 60 8.98 -2.27 -8.69
N LYS A 61 9.78 -2.07 -9.74
CA LYS A 61 9.31 -1.91 -11.13
C LYS A 61 8.86 -3.23 -11.77
N LEU A 62 9.16 -4.34 -11.12
CA LEU A 62 8.81 -5.66 -11.60
C LEU A 62 7.42 -6.06 -11.10
N PRO A 63 6.72 -6.94 -11.83
CA PRO A 63 5.45 -7.51 -11.38
C PRO A 63 5.57 -8.21 -10.04
N SER A 64 4.48 -8.18 -9.28
CA SER A 64 4.44 -8.82 -7.95
C SER A 64 4.59 -10.34 -8.01
N SER A 65 4.41 -10.94 -9.19
CA SER A 65 4.67 -12.35 -9.47
C SER A 65 6.10 -12.66 -9.92
N ASP A 66 6.96 -11.66 -10.14
CA ASP A 66 8.38 -11.89 -10.43
C ASP A 66 9.03 -12.58 -9.22
N PRO A 67 9.80 -13.67 -9.40
CA PRO A 67 10.40 -14.42 -8.28
C PRO A 67 11.22 -13.57 -7.31
N ARG A 68 11.89 -12.51 -7.79
CA ARG A 68 12.70 -11.62 -6.94
C ARG A 68 11.81 -10.75 -6.06
N VAL A 69 10.74 -10.20 -6.63
CA VAL A 69 9.74 -9.41 -5.90
C VAL A 69 8.99 -10.30 -4.91
N LEU A 70 8.56 -11.49 -5.32
CA LEU A 70 7.91 -12.48 -4.45
C LEU A 70 8.79 -12.85 -3.25
N ASN A 71 10.07 -13.13 -3.46
CA ASN A 71 10.98 -13.48 -2.36
C ASN A 71 11.22 -12.30 -1.41
N THR A 72 11.26 -11.08 -1.95
CA THR A 72 11.41 -9.86 -1.15
C THR A 72 10.17 -9.61 -0.30
N ILE A 73 8.98 -9.69 -0.90
CA ILE A 73 7.72 -9.58 -0.18
C ILE A 73 7.60 -10.70 0.86
N LYS A 74 7.93 -11.96 0.53
CA LYS A 74 7.97 -13.06 1.51
C LYS A 74 8.77 -12.68 2.76
N THR A 75 9.99 -12.18 2.55
CA THR A 75 10.89 -11.75 3.63
C THR A 75 10.28 -10.62 4.46
N ILE A 76 9.62 -9.65 3.83
CA ILE A 76 8.92 -8.55 4.52
C ILE A 76 7.77 -9.10 5.36
N LEU A 77 6.93 -9.97 4.80
CA LEU A 77 5.75 -10.52 5.49
C LEU A 77 6.15 -11.38 6.70
N GLU A 78 7.25 -12.13 6.61
CA GLU A 78 7.82 -12.90 7.73
C GLU A 78 8.42 -11.99 8.80
N ASN A 79 9.29 -11.06 8.41
CA ASN A 79 10.05 -10.24 9.37
C ASN A 79 9.20 -9.20 10.09
N LEU A 80 8.11 -8.72 9.47
CA LEU A 80 7.22 -7.72 10.07
C LEU A 80 6.01 -8.34 10.79
N ASN A 81 6.02 -9.66 11.02
CA ASN A 81 4.98 -10.40 11.76
C ASN A 81 3.55 -10.16 11.25
N MET A 82 3.35 -10.25 9.93
CA MET A 82 2.12 -9.85 9.26
C MET A 82 0.84 -10.48 9.86
N HIS A 83 -0.22 -9.71 10.07
CA HIS A 83 -1.52 -10.25 10.49
C HIS A 83 -2.47 -10.49 9.32
N THR A 84 -2.58 -9.54 8.40
CA THR A 84 -3.47 -9.65 7.22
C THR A 84 -2.84 -8.96 6.02
N LEU A 85 -2.80 -9.65 4.89
CA LEU A 85 -2.43 -9.12 3.59
C LEU A 85 -3.69 -8.92 2.74
N TYR A 86 -4.00 -7.66 2.45
CA TYR A 86 -4.99 -7.27 1.47
C TYR A 86 -4.34 -7.25 0.08
N ILE A 87 -4.99 -7.86 -0.90
CA ILE A 87 -4.48 -7.92 -2.28
C ILE A 87 -5.48 -7.21 -3.18
N GLU A 88 -5.03 -6.18 -3.89
CA GLU A 88 -5.86 -5.51 -4.89
C GLU A 88 -6.13 -6.46 -6.06
N ASP A 89 -7.37 -6.98 -6.11
CA ASP A 89 -7.82 -7.94 -7.12
C ASP A 89 -9.11 -7.41 -7.73
N ARG A 90 -8.94 -6.45 -8.67
CA ARG A 90 -10.02 -5.61 -9.23
C ARG A 90 -11.17 -6.44 -9.83
N ASP A 91 -10.83 -7.58 -10.41
CA ASP A 91 -11.78 -8.46 -11.10
C ASP A 91 -12.25 -9.64 -10.23
N ASN A 92 -11.50 -10.01 -9.18
CA ASN A 92 -11.72 -11.27 -8.48
C ASN A 92 -11.54 -11.23 -6.96
N THR A 93 -12.50 -10.60 -6.27
CA THR A 93 -12.54 -10.56 -4.80
C THR A 93 -13.00 -11.85 -4.12
N ILE A 94 -13.28 -12.92 -4.87
CA ILE A 94 -13.61 -14.24 -4.31
C ILE A 94 -12.37 -15.14 -4.14
N GLY A 95 -11.17 -14.60 -4.38
CA GLY A 95 -9.90 -15.30 -4.17
C GLY A 95 -9.44 -16.16 -5.33
N GLN A 96 -10.06 -16.02 -6.51
CA GLN A 96 -9.72 -16.79 -7.69
C GLN A 96 -8.74 -16.09 -8.64
N GLY A 97 -8.37 -14.83 -8.36
CA GLY A 97 -7.39 -14.08 -9.17
C GLY A 97 -5.97 -14.63 -9.05
N SER A 98 -5.18 -14.42 -10.10
CA SER A 98 -3.85 -15.01 -10.25
C SER A 98 -2.87 -14.55 -9.18
N ILE A 99 -2.88 -13.26 -8.84
CA ILE A 99 -2.05 -12.71 -7.76
C ILE A 99 -2.48 -13.29 -6.42
N THR A 100 -3.78 -13.30 -6.11
CA THR A 100 -4.29 -13.88 -4.87
C THR A 100 -3.86 -15.35 -4.72
N LYS A 101 -3.98 -16.16 -5.77
CA LYS A 101 -3.49 -17.55 -5.79
C LYS A 101 -1.98 -17.66 -5.58
N THR A 102 -1.21 -16.77 -6.19
CA THR A 102 0.24 -16.70 -6.03
C THR A 102 0.62 -16.50 -4.56
N PHE A 103 -0.04 -15.56 -3.87
CA PHE A 103 0.24 -15.27 -2.46
C PHE A 103 -0.30 -16.34 -1.50
N ILE A 104 -1.42 -17.00 -1.82
CA ILE A 104 -1.88 -18.19 -1.08
C ILE A 104 -0.83 -19.29 -1.15
N ASN A 105 -0.28 -19.54 -2.34
CA ASN A 105 0.78 -20.53 -2.53
C ASN A 105 2.07 -20.12 -1.82
N LEU A 106 2.45 -18.83 -1.87
CA LEU A 106 3.61 -18.30 -1.15
C LEU A 106 3.49 -18.55 0.36
N ARG A 107 2.33 -18.21 0.95
CA ARG A 107 2.02 -18.43 2.37
C ARG A 107 2.10 -19.90 2.78
N ALA A 108 1.67 -20.83 1.91
CA ALA A 108 1.75 -22.26 2.19
C ALA A 108 3.19 -22.78 2.37
N HIS A 109 4.19 -22.01 1.93
CA HIS A 109 5.62 -22.31 2.05
C HIS A 109 6.34 -21.37 3.03
N MET A 110 5.60 -20.75 3.95
CA MET A 110 6.09 -19.86 5.01
C MET A 110 5.84 -20.50 6.38
N ASN A 111 6.73 -20.25 7.33
CA ASN A 111 6.55 -20.67 8.73
C ASN A 111 5.64 -19.71 9.51
N HIS A 112 5.28 -18.58 8.91
CA HIS A 112 4.42 -17.55 9.48
C HIS A 112 3.03 -17.59 8.84
N TYR A 113 1.99 -17.70 9.67
CA TYR A 113 0.61 -17.68 9.19
C TYR A 113 0.00 -16.29 9.29
N TYR A 114 -0.55 -15.80 8.18
CA TYR A 114 -1.29 -14.54 8.10
C TYR A 114 -2.54 -14.72 7.21
N ARG A 115 -3.54 -13.85 7.41
CA ARG A 115 -4.76 -13.88 6.60
C ARG A 115 -4.51 -13.25 5.23
N ILE A 116 -5.16 -13.76 4.20
CA ILE A 116 -5.18 -13.15 2.86
C ILE A 116 -6.61 -12.71 2.56
N ALA A 117 -6.76 -11.46 2.11
CA ALA A 117 -8.03 -10.83 1.82
C ALA A 117 -7.98 -10.13 0.45
N PRO A 118 -8.46 -10.76 -0.64
CA PRO A 118 -8.60 -10.10 -1.93
C PRO A 118 -9.66 -8.99 -1.83
N ILE A 119 -9.36 -7.83 -2.42
CA ILE A 119 -10.18 -6.63 -2.23
C ILE A 119 -10.22 -5.76 -3.48
N LYS A 120 -11.33 -5.01 -3.65
CA LYS A 120 -11.41 -3.87 -4.56
C LYS A 120 -11.11 -2.57 -3.81
N PRO A 121 -10.50 -1.57 -4.45
CA PRO A 121 -10.30 -0.28 -3.80
C PRO A 121 -11.61 0.30 -3.25
N LEU A 122 -11.59 0.77 -2.00
CA LEU A 122 -12.78 1.24 -1.29
C LEU A 122 -13.36 2.56 -1.82
N SER A 123 -12.56 3.30 -2.58
CA SER A 123 -12.93 4.56 -3.21
C SER A 123 -12.07 4.78 -4.45
N ASN A 124 -12.37 5.81 -5.23
CA ASN A 124 -11.51 6.21 -6.34
C ASN A 124 -10.14 6.70 -5.84
N LYS A 125 -9.13 6.54 -6.68
CA LYS A 125 -7.71 6.84 -6.40
C LYS A 125 -7.49 8.21 -5.76
N PHE A 126 -8.06 9.26 -6.35
CA PHE A 126 -7.89 10.63 -5.86
C PHE A 126 -8.42 10.80 -4.45
N THR A 127 -9.63 10.32 -4.18
CA THR A 127 -10.21 10.39 -2.84
C THR A 127 -9.34 9.65 -1.83
N ARG A 128 -8.81 8.46 -2.18
CA ARG A 128 -7.93 7.72 -1.29
C ARG A 128 -6.66 8.51 -0.97
N ILE A 129 -5.92 8.96 -1.98
CA ILE A 129 -4.65 9.68 -1.77
C ILE A 129 -4.88 10.98 -0.99
N ALA A 130 -5.99 11.69 -1.23
CA ALA A 130 -6.34 12.89 -0.49
C ALA A 130 -6.50 12.65 1.03
N THR A 131 -6.91 11.45 1.45
CA THR A 131 -7.03 11.10 2.88
C THR A 131 -5.68 11.13 3.61
N LEU A 132 -4.56 11.00 2.89
CA LEU A 132 -3.22 11.05 3.48
C LEU A 132 -2.73 12.47 3.78
N ILE A 133 -3.35 13.51 3.21
CA ILE A 133 -2.89 14.90 3.36
C ILE A 133 -2.90 15.32 4.83
N GLY A 134 -4.03 15.15 5.52
CA GLY A 134 -4.15 15.47 6.94
C GLY A 134 -3.11 14.76 7.83
N PRO A 135 -3.05 13.42 7.84
CA PRO A 135 -2.13 12.69 8.70
C PRO A 135 -0.64 12.90 8.36
N ILE A 136 -0.27 13.12 7.09
CA ILE A 136 1.13 13.43 6.72
C ILE A 136 1.49 14.87 7.13
N THR A 137 0.64 15.86 6.81
CA THR A 137 0.93 17.28 7.12
C THR A 137 0.99 17.57 8.61
N SER A 138 0.24 16.80 9.42
CA SER A 138 0.29 16.85 10.88
C SER A 138 1.34 15.93 11.52
N SER A 139 2.17 15.25 10.71
CA SER A 139 3.18 14.27 11.15
C SER A 139 2.63 13.13 12.01
N ASN A 140 1.33 12.88 11.93
CA ASN A 140 0.66 11.79 12.65
C ASN A 140 0.91 10.44 11.98
N LEU A 141 1.09 10.41 10.65
CA LEU A 141 1.54 9.24 9.91
C LEU A 141 3.04 9.31 9.67
N SER A 142 3.74 8.29 10.17
CA SER A 142 5.20 8.15 10.06
C SER A 142 5.54 7.01 9.11
N ILE A 143 6.55 7.20 8.27
CA ILE A 143 7.07 6.18 7.36
C ILE A 143 8.44 5.73 7.85
N LEU A 144 8.69 4.42 7.84
CA LEU A 144 9.99 3.88 8.22
C LEU A 144 11.04 4.26 7.19
N ASP A 145 12.19 4.75 7.66
CA ASP A 145 13.28 5.27 6.82
C ASP A 145 13.98 4.18 5.97
N PHE A 146 13.83 2.92 6.36
CA PHE A 146 14.24 1.75 5.59
C PHE A 146 13.19 1.26 4.58
N SER A 147 12.13 2.03 4.34
CA SER A 147 11.24 1.85 3.18
C SER A 147 12.00 2.03 1.86
N SER A 148 11.42 1.55 0.75
CA SER A 148 11.99 1.71 -0.59
C SER A 148 12.30 3.18 -0.87
N LYS A 149 13.56 3.48 -1.23
CA LYS A 149 13.98 4.85 -1.59
C LYS A 149 13.19 5.40 -2.77
N SER A 150 12.80 4.54 -3.73
CA SER A 150 11.91 4.89 -4.84
C SER A 150 10.55 5.37 -4.33
N ALA A 151 9.90 4.57 -3.48
CA ALA A 151 8.61 4.93 -2.88
C ALA A 151 8.67 6.28 -2.15
N ILE A 152 9.68 6.50 -1.31
CA ILE A 152 9.85 7.78 -0.61
C ILE A 152 10.03 8.93 -1.61
N ALA A 153 10.89 8.74 -2.63
CA ALA A 153 11.13 9.76 -3.65
C ALA A 153 9.87 10.10 -4.45
N ASP A 154 9.03 9.11 -4.75
CA ASP A 154 7.80 9.28 -5.51
C ASP A 154 6.73 10.01 -4.69
N ILE A 155 6.61 9.70 -3.39
CA ILE A 155 5.76 10.48 -2.46
C ILE A 155 6.15 11.96 -2.48
N TYR A 156 7.44 12.29 -2.41
CA TYR A 156 7.94 13.66 -2.44
C TYR A 156 7.81 14.35 -3.81
N LYS A 157 7.61 13.60 -4.90
CA LYS A 157 7.40 14.14 -6.24
C LYS A 157 5.92 14.29 -6.60
N TYR A 158 5.02 13.64 -5.86
CA TYR A 158 3.62 13.54 -6.22
C TYR A 158 2.91 14.90 -6.26
N LYS A 159 2.30 15.22 -7.40
CA LYS A 159 1.59 16.49 -7.66
C LYS A 159 0.09 16.34 -7.88
N GLY A 160 -0.39 15.11 -8.01
CA GLY A 160 -1.77 14.81 -8.39
C GLY A 160 -2.12 15.25 -9.82
N ASP A 161 -1.12 15.36 -10.71
CA ASP A 161 -1.27 15.76 -12.11
C ASP A 161 -1.35 14.56 -13.08
N GLY A 162 -1.42 13.35 -12.54
CA GLY A 162 -1.42 12.10 -13.30
C GLY A 162 -0.06 11.77 -13.94
N LYS A 163 1.02 12.43 -13.51
CA LYS A 163 2.38 12.17 -14.00
C LYS A 163 3.25 11.59 -12.90
N GLY A 164 4.06 10.61 -13.27
CA GLY A 164 4.97 9.92 -12.36
C GLY A 164 4.32 8.72 -11.68
N ASP A 165 5.15 8.02 -10.93
CA ASP A 165 4.79 6.79 -10.25
C ASP A 165 4.06 7.13 -8.93
N ASP A 166 2.91 6.52 -8.69
CA ASP A 166 2.10 6.76 -7.49
C ASP A 166 1.56 5.48 -6.84
N ASP A 167 2.07 4.32 -7.25
CA ASP A 167 1.67 3.00 -6.74
C ASP A 167 1.90 2.87 -5.22
N SER A 168 3.00 3.45 -4.71
CA SER A 168 3.25 3.52 -3.27
C SER A 168 2.22 4.35 -2.50
N LEU A 169 1.74 5.44 -3.10
CA LEU A 169 0.67 6.26 -2.52
C LEU A 169 -0.68 5.57 -2.65
N ASP A 170 -0.92 4.85 -3.75
CA ASP A 170 -2.13 4.04 -3.92
C ASP A 170 -2.23 2.96 -2.84
N SER A 171 -1.15 2.20 -2.65
CA SER A 171 -1.06 1.16 -1.63
C SER A 171 -1.19 1.73 -0.21
N LEU A 172 -0.45 2.80 0.11
CA LEU A 172 -0.51 3.45 1.43
C LEU A 172 -1.90 4.04 1.71
N SER A 173 -2.50 4.71 0.75
CA SER A 173 -3.81 5.35 0.93
C SER A 173 -4.94 4.34 1.04
N ALA A 174 -4.88 3.24 0.28
CA ALA A 174 -5.83 2.14 0.38
C ALA A 174 -5.77 1.50 1.77
N LEU A 175 -4.57 1.23 2.27
CA LEU A 175 -4.38 0.63 3.60
C LEU A 175 -4.77 1.58 4.74
N TYR A 176 -4.46 2.86 4.62
CA TYR A 176 -4.87 3.87 5.59
C TYR A 176 -6.40 4.00 5.67
N MET A 177 -7.07 4.00 4.50
CA MET A 177 -8.53 3.99 4.47
C MET A 177 -9.11 2.70 5.08
N LEU A 178 -8.53 1.53 4.80
CA LEU A 178 -8.93 0.28 5.45
C LEU A 178 -8.83 0.39 6.96
N LEU A 179 -7.69 0.83 7.49
CA LEU A 179 -7.49 0.96 8.94
C LEU A 179 -8.49 1.93 9.59
N THR A 180 -8.83 3.03 8.91
CA THR A 180 -9.74 4.04 9.45
C THR A 180 -11.21 3.66 9.29
N LEU A 181 -11.56 2.87 8.27
CA LEU A 181 -12.92 2.38 8.01
C LEU A 181 -13.24 1.04 8.69
N GLU A 182 -12.26 0.17 8.93
CA GLU A 182 -12.43 -1.08 9.70
C GLU A 182 -12.79 -0.82 11.16
N LYS A 183 -12.49 0.38 11.69
CA LYS A 183 -13.08 0.85 12.95
C LYS A 183 -14.61 0.94 12.90
N HIS A 184 -15.22 0.92 11.71
CA HIS A 184 -16.65 1.16 11.53
C HIS A 184 -17.43 0.03 10.87
N SER A 185 -17.00 -0.66 9.81
CA SER A 185 -17.80 -1.78 9.22
C SER A 185 -17.30 -2.30 7.86
N LEU A 186 -16.40 -3.30 7.80
CA LEU A 186 -16.08 -3.97 6.52
C LEU A 186 -16.32 -5.49 6.59
N LYS A 187 -16.99 -6.04 5.57
CA LYS A 187 -17.19 -7.48 5.34
C LYS A 187 -16.22 -7.94 4.25
N HIS A 188 -15.11 -8.55 4.65
CA HIS A 188 -14.16 -9.16 3.72
C HIS A 188 -14.26 -10.69 3.72
N ILE A 189 -14.04 -11.32 2.56
CA ILE A 189 -13.84 -12.77 2.48
C ILE A 189 -12.42 -13.03 2.95
N LEU A 190 -12.29 -13.55 4.17
CA LEU A 190 -11.00 -13.96 4.73
C LEU A 190 -10.70 -15.38 4.24
N LEU A 191 -9.60 -15.54 3.50
CA LEU A 191 -9.13 -16.84 3.06
C LEU A 191 -8.24 -17.44 4.16
N LYS A 192 -8.74 -18.53 4.77
CA LYS A 192 -8.01 -19.32 5.75
C LYS A 192 -6.79 -19.99 5.13
#